data_AF-A0A0S7XVI2-F1
#
_entry.id   AF-A0A0S7XVI2-F1
#
_cell.length_a   1.000
_cell.length_b   1.000
_cell.length_c   1.000
_cell.angle_alpha   90.00
_cell.angle_beta   90.00
_cell.angle_gamma   90.00
#
_symmetry.space_group_name_H-M   'P 1'
#
loop_
_entity.id
_entity.type
_entity.pdbx_description
1 polymer ?
#
loop_
_entity_poly.entity_id
_entity_poly.type
_entity_poly.pdbx_seq_one_letter_code
_entity_poly.pdbx_strand_id
1 'polypeptide(L)' 'MGRMEKEGEEVVYKQDDGEITAWLTNFKEEMVLGHEGEPKYKKIFLTLVLIGFLYLFYILV' A
#
# COMPACT_ATOMS: atom_id res chain seq x y z
N MET A 1 -18.96 25.84 -18.52
CA MET A 1 -18.97 24.63 -17.70
C MET A 1 -17.80 23.76 -18.15
N GLY A 2 -16.64 23.85 -17.46
CA GLY A 2 -15.45 23.10 -17.85
C GLY A 2 -15.57 21.59 -17.69
N ARG A 3 -14.68 20.84 -18.36
CA ARG A 3 -14.63 19.38 -18.41
C ARG A 3 -13.36 18.88 -17.74
N MET A 4 -13.45 17.74 -17.08
CA MET A 4 -12.30 17.02 -16.54
C MET A 4 -11.78 16.06 -17.61
N GLU A 5 -10.50 16.17 -17.94
CA GLU A 5 -9.80 15.25 -18.84
C GLU A 5 -8.71 14.52 -18.05
N LYS A 6 -8.58 13.21 -18.30
CA LYS A 6 -7.54 12.38 -17.70
C LYS A 6 -6.40 12.24 -18.71
N GLU A 7 -5.26 12.85 -18.41
CA GLU A 7 -4.03 12.75 -19.21
C GLU A 7 -3.00 11.94 -18.42
N GLY A 8 -2.95 10.63 -18.67
CA GLY A 8 -2.04 9.72 -17.96
C GLY A 8 -2.42 9.49 -16.49
N GLU A 9 -1.50 9.81 -15.57
CA GLU A 9 -1.69 9.75 -14.11
C GLU A 9 -2.29 11.04 -13.52
N GLU A 10 -2.48 12.06 -14.35
CA GLU A 10 -2.93 13.38 -13.92
C GLU A 10 -4.38 13.64 -14.36
N VAL A 11 -5.14 14.33 -13.52
CA VAL A 11 -6.47 14.82 -13.86
C VAL A 11 -6.39 16.32 -14.08
N VAL A 12 -6.78 16.76 -15.27
CA VAL A 12 -6.68 18.15 -15.72
C VAL A 12 -8.08 18.72 -15.88
N TYR A 13 -8.32 19.91 -15.34
CA TYR A 13 -9.58 20.63 -15.54
C TYR A 13 -9.42 21.67 -16.65
N LYS A 14 -10.15 21.48 -17.76
CA LYS A 14 -10.18 22.40 -18.91
C LYS A 14 -11.50 23.15 -18.97
N GLN A 15 -11.44 24.46 -19.19
CA GLN A 15 -12.63 25.27 -19.46
C GLN A 15 -13.09 25.11 -20.92
N ASP A 16 -14.29 25.61 -21.25
CA ASP A 16 -14.88 25.45 -22.59
C ASP A 16 -14.12 26.22 -23.70
N ASP A 17 -13.27 27.18 -23.32
CA ASP A 17 -12.35 27.92 -24.17
C ASP A 17 -11.03 27.17 -24.44
N GLY A 18 -10.85 26.00 -23.82
CA GLY A 18 -9.65 25.18 -23.94
C GLY A 18 -8.54 25.56 -22.96
N GLU A 19 -8.72 26.56 -22.10
CA GLU A 19 -7.71 26.91 -21.09
C GLU A 19 -7.70 25.90 -19.94
N ILE A 20 -6.49 25.45 -19.58
CA ILE A 20 -6.27 24.57 -18.43
C ILE A 20 -6.19 25.45 -17.18
N THR A 21 -7.07 25.19 -16.21
CA THR A 21 -7.17 26.02 -15.00
C THR A 21 -6.78 25.31 -13.71
N ALA A 22 -6.71 23.98 -13.71
CA ALA A 22 -6.19 23.23 -12.57
C ALA A 22 -5.55 21.92 -13.00
N TRP A 23 -4.42 21.60 -12.36
CA TRP A 23 -3.74 20.32 -12.45
C TRP A 23 -3.91 19.59 -11.12
N LEU A 24 -4.54 18.42 -11.14
CA LEU A 24 -4.70 17.58 -9.95
C LEU A 24 -3.57 16.53 -9.94
N THR A 25 -2.38 16.96 -9.51
CA THR A 25 -1.19 16.11 -9.40
C THR A 25 -0.96 15.72 -7.94
N ASN A 26 -1.73 14.76 -7.42
CA ASN A 26 -1.56 14.29 -6.03
C ASN A 26 -2.15 12.88 -5.79
N PHE A 27 -1.89 11.94 -6.70
CA PHE A 27 -2.02 10.53 -6.34
C PHE A 27 -0.81 10.15 -5.50
N LYS A 28 -0.90 10.37 -4.19
CA LYS A 28 0.11 9.92 -3.23
C LYS A 28 0.04 8.38 -3.19
N GLU A 29 0.99 7.70 -3.82
CA GLU A 29 1.18 6.27 -3.59
C GLU A 29 1.60 6.06 -2.12
N GLU A 30 0.64 5.70 -1.27
CA GLU A 30 0.96 5.18 0.05
C GLU A 30 1.34 3.70 -0.09
N MET A 31 2.61 3.39 0.18
CA MET A 31 3.04 2.01 0.43
C MET A 31 2.45 1.57 1.77
N VAL A 32 1.20 1.15 1.76
CA VAL A 32 0.58 0.49 2.92
C VAL A 32 1.13 -0.92 2.99
N LEU A 33 1.69 -1.32 4.13
CA LEU A 33 1.99 -2.71 4.41
C LEU A 33 0.67 -3.50 4.46
N GLY A 34 0.24 -4.04 3.31
CA GLY A 34 -1.01 -4.81 3.19
C GLY A 34 -1.05 -6.08 4.04
N HIS A 35 0.06 -6.44 4.67
CA HIS A 35 0.20 -7.61 5.53
C HIS A 35 0.18 -7.27 7.03
N GLU A 36 0.10 -5.99 7.41
CA GLU A 36 -0.04 -5.61 8.82
C GLU A 36 -1.34 -6.19 9.38
N GLY A 37 -1.22 -7.05 10.41
CA GLY A 37 -2.35 -7.63 11.11
C GLY A 37 -3.03 -8.83 10.43
N GLU A 38 -2.56 -9.28 9.26
CA GLU A 38 -3.17 -10.46 8.63
C GLU A 38 -2.93 -11.73 9.50
N PRO A 39 -3.99 -12.47 9.88
CA PRO A 39 -3.89 -13.58 10.82
C PRO A 39 -3.05 -14.76 10.28
N LYS A 40 -2.85 -14.85 8.96
CA LYS A 40 -1.98 -15.85 8.32
C LYS A 40 -0.52 -15.65 8.69
N TYR A 41 0.00 -14.43 8.56
CA TYR A 41 1.40 -14.13 8.86
C TYR A 41 1.70 -14.24 10.36
N LYS A 42 0.73 -13.90 11.22
CA LYS A 42 0.82 -14.13 12.67
C LYS A 42 1.01 -15.60 13.01
N LYS A 43 0.29 -16.51 12.35
CA LYS A 43 0.44 -17.96 12.57
C LYS A 43 1.82 -18.45 12.15
N ILE A 44 2.28 -18.06 10.96
CA ILE A 44 3.60 -18.45 10.44
C ILE A 44 4.71 -17.98 11.39
N PHE A 45 4.64 -16.72 11.84
CA PHE A 45 5.60 -16.17 12.80
C PHE A 45 5.63 -16.99 14.10
N LEU A 46 4.48 -17.28 14.69
CA LEU A 46 4.39 -18.06 15.94
C LEU A 46 4.90 -19.50 15.76
N THR A 47 4.66 -20.12 14.61
CA THR A 47 5.20 -21.46 14.30
C THR A 47 6.74 -21.45 14.27
N LEU A 48 7.34 -20.45 13.62
CA LEU A 48 8.81 -20.32 13.56
C LEU A 48 9.41 -20.10 14.96
N VAL A 49 8.77 -19.25 15.77
CA VAL A 49 9.19 -19.00 17.15
C VAL A 49 9.13 -20.29 17.98
N LEU A 50 8.06 -21.07 17.86
CA LEU A 50 7.91 -22.33 18.57
C LEU A 50 8.99 -23.35 18.19
N ILE A 51 9.32 -23.47 16.90
CA ILE A 51 10.41 -24.34 16.43
C ILE A 51 11.75 -23.92 17.03
N GLY A 52 12.02 -22.61 17.09
CA GLY A 52 13.22 -22.07 17.74
C GLY A 52 13.30 -22.44 19.22
N PHE A 53 12.19 -22.31 19.96
CA PHE A 53 12.13 -22.74 21.36
C PHE A 53 12.34 -24.23 21.55
N LEU A 54 11.76 -25.08 20.68
CA LEU A 54 11.97 -26.52 20.74
C LEU A 54 13.43 -26.90 20.48
N TYR A 55 14.08 -26.24 19.52
CA TYR A 55 15.50 -26.44 19.25
C TYR A 55 16.38 -26.05 20.44
N LEU A 56 16.10 -24.90 21.06
CA LEU A 56 16.82 -24.46 22.26
C LEU A 56 16.58 -25.42 23.43
N PHE A 57 15.36 -25.89 23.62
CA PHE A 57 15.02 -26.88 24.64
C PHE A 57 15.77 -28.20 24.42
N TYR A 58 15.84 -28.68 23.17
CA TYR A 58 16.57 -29.90 22.82
C TYR A 58 18.07 -29.80 23.11
N ILE A 59 18.68 -28.62 22.96
CA ILE A 59 20.11 -28.42 23.28
C ILE A 59 20.32 -28.32 24.80
N LEU A 60 19.35 -27.77 25.52
CA LEU A 60 19.45 -27.52 26.96
C LEU A 60 19.25 -28.78 27.81
N VAL A 61 18.49 -29.76 27.30
CA VAL A 61 18.17 -31.05 27.93
C VAL A 61 19.13 -32.12 27.48
#